data_AF-A0A925A6N8-F1
#
_entry.id   AF-A0A925A6N8-F1
#
_cell.length_a   1.000
_cell.length_b   1.000
_cell.length_c   1.000
_cell.angle_alpha   90.00
_cell.angle_beta   90.00
_cell.angle_gamma   90.00
#
_symmetry.space_group_name_H-M   'P 1'
#
loop_
_entity.id
_entity.type
_entity.pdbx_description
1 polymer ?
#
loop_
_entity_poly.entity_id
_entity_poly.type
_entity_poly.pdbx_seq_one_letter_code
_entity_poly.pdbx_strand_id
1 'polypeptide(L)'
;MCGACGSTVYPDPVIGKESTLRQRMLVAQTVRTICEELPGAPRITVLAEGWTVSHATGSISVCHTVEDIWLAVRERGGLLLQQALEAHARVDHPSSLMADVTRLGLDLTRARIPNDTDPTRLTGTSHD
;
A
#
# COMPACT_ATOMS: atom_id res chain seq x y z
N MET A 1 28.91 -1.78 20.75
CA MET A 1 28.03 -0.63 21.03
C MET A 1 27.98 0.25 19.80
N CYS A 2 26.86 0.24 19.06
CA CYS A 2 26.43 1.34 18.18
C CYS A 2 24.94 1.49 18.45
N GLY A 3 24.62 2.42 19.35
CA GLY A 3 23.24 2.74 19.69
C GLY A 3 22.61 3.64 18.62
N ALA A 4 21.28 3.55 18.53
CA ALA A 4 20.41 4.65 18.16
C ALA A 4 20.50 5.21 16.73
N CYS A 5 20.37 4.36 15.72
CA CYS A 5 19.61 4.77 14.54
C CYS A 5 18.17 4.31 14.79
N GLY A 6 17.40 5.08 15.56
CA GLY A 6 16.00 4.78 15.91
C GLY A 6 15.03 4.93 14.72
N SER A 7 15.44 4.53 13.51
CA SER A 7 14.55 4.51 12.36
C SER A 7 13.49 3.44 12.59
N THR A 8 12.23 3.87 12.64
CA THR A 8 11.08 2.95 12.71
C THR A 8 11.10 2.07 11.46
N VAL A 9 11.39 0.78 11.66
CA VAL A 9 11.30 -0.21 10.58
C VAL A 9 9.85 -0.65 10.45
N TYR A 10 9.19 -0.22 9.38
CA TYR A 10 7.88 -0.73 9.01
C TYR A 10 8.06 -2.02 8.21
N PRO A 11 7.68 -3.19 8.75
CA PRO A 11 7.80 -4.44 8.02
C PRO A 11 6.83 -4.42 6.83
N ASP A 12 7.39 -4.35 5.63
CA ASP A 12 6.62 -4.34 4.39
C ASP A 12 6.60 -5.74 3.77
N PRO A 13 5.42 -6.30 3.43
CA PRO A 13 5.31 -7.66 2.91
C PRO A 13 5.89 -7.85 1.50
N VAL A 14 6.15 -6.77 0.76
CA VAL A 14 6.63 -6.77 -0.62
C VAL A 14 8.12 -6.45 -0.70
N ILE A 15 8.59 -5.41 -0.01
CA ILE A 15 10.02 -5.00 -0.05
C ILE A 15 10.83 -5.45 1.16
N GLY A 16 10.18 -5.97 2.21
CA GLY A 16 10.84 -6.42 3.44
C GLY A 16 11.28 -5.28 4.37
N LYS A 17 12.10 -5.62 5.37
CA LYS A 17 12.55 -4.69 6.43
C LYS A 17 13.55 -3.63 5.96
N GLU A 18 14.34 -3.96 4.94
CA GLU A 18 15.37 -3.09 4.39
C GLU A 18 15.02 -2.77 2.94
N SER A 19 14.39 -1.62 2.73
CA SER A 19 14.09 -1.16 1.37
C SER A 19 15.18 -0.25 0.84
N THR A 20 15.66 -0.54 -0.38
CA THR A 20 16.54 0.34 -1.13
C THR A 20 15.73 1.45 -1.81
N LEU A 21 16.37 2.61 -2.07
CA LEU A 21 15.74 3.68 -2.86
C LEU A 21 15.27 3.17 -4.23
N ARG A 22 16.05 2.27 -4.86
CA ARG A 22 15.71 1.65 -6.13
C ARG A 22 14.40 0.87 -6.04
N GLN A 23 14.23 0.02 -5.02
CA GLN A 23 12.98 -0.71 -4.80
C GLN A 23 11.82 0.27 -4.58
N ARG A 24 12.03 1.34 -3.79
CA ARG A 24 10.99 2.35 -3.58
C ARG A 24 10.55 3.07 -4.85
N MET A 25 11.51 3.38 -5.73
CA MET A 25 11.21 3.95 -7.04
C MET A 25 10.46 2.98 -7.95
N LEU A 26 10.85 1.70 -7.95
CA LEU A 26 10.15 0.66 -8.73
C LEU A 26 8.70 0.53 -8.28
N VAL A 27 8.45 0.43 -6.97
CA VAL A 27 7.08 0.40 -6.41
C VAL A 27 6.28 1.62 -6.88
N ALA A 28 6.82 2.83 -6.70
CA ALA A 28 6.11 4.05 -7.10
C ALA A 28 5.79 4.08 -8.60
N GLN A 29 6.72 3.61 -9.43
CA GLN A 29 6.52 3.54 -10.88
C GLN A 29 5.45 2.52 -11.26
N THR A 30 5.51 1.31 -10.70
CA THR A 30 4.49 0.27 -10.93
C THR A 30 3.10 0.75 -10.54
N VAL A 31 2.94 1.32 -9.34
CA VAL A 31 1.62 1.81 -8.91
C VAL A 31 1.13 2.96 -9.79
N ARG A 32 2.01 3.90 -10.17
CA ARG A 32 1.65 4.99 -11.11
C ARG A 32 1.18 4.44 -12.46
N THR A 33 1.89 3.46 -13.02
CA THR A 33 1.52 2.82 -14.30
C THR A 33 0.17 2.13 -14.21
N ILE A 34 -0.09 1.39 -13.12
CA ILE A 34 -1.40 0.76 -12.90
C ILE A 34 -2.51 1.81 -12.80
N CYS A 35 -2.22 2.96 -12.20
CA CYS A 35 -3.22 4.00 -11.98
C CYS A 35 -3.37 5.02 -13.12
N GLU A 36 -2.56 4.95 -14.18
CA GLU A 36 -2.46 5.99 -15.21
C GLU A 36 -3.78 6.26 -15.92
N GLU A 37 -4.61 5.22 -16.09
CA GLU A 37 -5.92 5.31 -16.75
C GLU A 37 -7.07 5.64 -15.78
N LEU A 38 -6.78 5.81 -14.48
CA LEU A 38 -7.80 6.09 -13.48
C LEU A 38 -8.15 7.59 -13.44
N PRO A 39 -9.45 7.95 -13.38
CA PRO A 39 -9.86 9.33 -13.16
C PRO A 39 -9.28 9.88 -11.85
N GLY A 40 -8.53 10.98 -11.93
CA GLY A 40 -7.88 11.56 -10.76
C GLY A 40 -6.74 10.70 -10.20
N ALA A 41 -6.01 10.01 -11.09
CA ALA A 41 -4.87 9.17 -10.77
C ALA A 41 -3.97 9.77 -9.66
N PRO A 42 -3.65 9.02 -8.61
CA PRO A 42 -2.84 9.49 -7.50
C PRO A 42 -1.41 9.79 -7.95
N ARG A 43 -0.84 10.87 -7.42
CA ARG A 43 0.57 11.20 -7.59
C ARG A 43 1.38 10.61 -6.43
N ILE A 44 2.31 9.72 -6.74
CA ILE A 44 3.09 8.99 -5.73
C ILE A 44 4.52 9.50 -5.69
N THR A 45 4.94 10.22 -4.64
CA THR A 45 6.31 10.73 -4.51
C THR A 45 7.12 9.81 -3.60
N VAL A 46 8.34 9.47 -4.00
CA VAL A 46 9.26 8.67 -3.17
C VAL A 46 9.92 9.57 -2.13
N LEU A 47 9.96 9.13 -0.88
CA LEU A 47 10.67 9.78 0.23
C LEU A 47 11.94 9.02 0.60
N ALA A 48 12.74 9.61 1.50
CA ALA A 48 13.85 8.91 2.14
C ALA A 48 13.38 7.61 2.82
N GLU A 49 12.25 7.68 3.53
CA GLU A 49 11.60 6.56 4.21
C GLU A 49 10.12 6.50 3.80
N GLY A 50 9.81 5.77 2.74
CA GLY A 50 8.45 5.55 2.25
C GLY A 50 8.05 6.43 1.07
N TRP A 51 6.78 6.86 1.05
CA TRP A 51 6.16 7.61 -0.04
C TRP A 51 5.13 8.62 0.47
N THR A 52 4.76 9.57 -0.38
CA THR A 52 3.50 10.29 -0.27
C THR A 52 2.58 9.93 -1.42
N VAL A 53 1.30 9.80 -1.13
CA VAL A 53 0.23 9.63 -2.11
C VAL A 53 -0.62 10.89 -2.09
N SER A 54 -0.67 11.62 -3.20
CA SER A 54 -1.47 12.83 -3.35
C SER A 54 -2.65 12.57 -4.28
N HIS A 55 -3.85 12.91 -3.85
CA HIS A 55 -5.07 12.74 -4.63
C HIS A 55 -5.47 14.04 -5.34
N ALA A 56 -6.27 13.93 -6.40
CA ALA A 56 -6.80 15.08 -7.13
C ALA A 56 -7.61 16.06 -6.26
N THR A 57 -8.13 15.60 -5.12
CA THR A 57 -8.85 16.43 -4.13
C THR A 57 -7.94 17.25 -3.22
N GLY A 58 -6.62 17.13 -3.37
CA GLY A 58 -5.62 17.82 -2.53
C GLY A 58 -5.27 17.08 -1.24
N SER A 59 -5.89 15.93 -0.97
CA SER A 59 -5.54 15.08 0.17
C SER A 59 -4.16 14.43 -0.04
N ILE A 60 -3.34 14.38 1.01
CA ILE A 60 -2.00 13.77 0.98
C ILE A 60 -1.90 12.78 2.13
N SER A 61 -1.53 11.54 1.81
CA SER A 61 -1.23 10.48 2.78
C SER A 61 0.26 10.17 2.75
N VAL A 62 0.87 10.03 3.94
CA VAL A 62 2.24 9.50 4.08
C VAL A 62 2.13 7.99 4.24
N CYS A 63 2.83 7.25 3.41
CA CYS A 63 2.77 5.80 3.33
C CYS A 63 4.16 5.23 3.61
N HIS A 64 4.25 4.27 4.53
CA HIS A 64 5.51 3.62 4.86
C HIS A 64 5.63 2.23 4.24
N THR A 65 4.49 1.63 3.84
CA THR A 65 4.42 0.33 3.17
C THR A 65 3.68 0.40 1.83
N VAL A 66 3.87 -0.61 0.98
CA VAL A 66 3.11 -0.84 -0.27
C VAL A 66 1.63 -1.05 0.04
N GLU A 67 1.30 -1.66 1.18
CA GLU A 67 -0.08 -1.78 1.65
C GLU A 67 -0.70 -0.41 1.91
N ASP A 68 0.00 0.48 2.63
CA ASP A 68 -0.48 1.85 2.89
C ASP A 68 -0.77 2.59 1.58
N ILE A 69 0.09 2.41 0.56
CA ILE A 69 -0.13 3.01 -0.76
C ILE A 69 -1.45 2.48 -1.35
N TRP A 70 -1.63 1.16 -1.41
CA TRP A 70 -2.83 0.58 -2.00
C TRP A 70 -4.11 0.93 -1.23
N LEU A 71 -4.04 1.00 0.11
CA LEU A 71 -5.15 1.47 0.93
C LEU A 71 -5.54 2.91 0.57
N ALA A 72 -4.56 3.82 0.47
CA ALA A 72 -4.79 5.21 0.09
C ALA A 72 -5.40 5.31 -1.33
N VAL A 73 -4.87 4.56 -2.31
CA VAL A 73 -5.39 4.57 -3.68
C VAL A 73 -6.80 3.98 -3.77
N ARG A 74 -7.09 2.91 -3.03
CA ARG A 74 -8.37 2.19 -3.06
C ARG A 74 -9.55 3.04 -2.61
N GLU A 75 -9.37 3.96 -1.67
CA GLU A 75 -10.44 4.86 -1.18
C GLU A 75 -11.16 5.61 -2.31
N ARG A 76 -10.50 5.82 -3.45
CA ARG A 76 -11.04 6.55 -4.61
C ARG A 76 -11.16 5.71 -5.89
N GLY A 77 -10.40 4.62 -6.00
CA GLY A 77 -10.28 3.85 -7.24
C GLY A 77 -11.28 2.70 -7.42
N GLY A 78 -11.85 2.16 -6.33
CA GLY A 78 -12.91 1.15 -6.34
C GLY A 78 -12.78 0.06 -7.43
N LEU A 79 -13.83 -0.11 -8.23
CA LEU A 79 -13.92 -1.15 -9.27
C LEU A 79 -12.99 -0.90 -10.48
N LEU A 80 -12.71 0.36 -10.82
CA LEU A 80 -11.78 0.70 -11.90
C LEU A 80 -10.34 0.32 -11.54
N LEU A 81 -9.96 0.55 -10.28
CA LEU A 81 -8.66 0.12 -9.76
C LEU A 81 -8.51 -1.40 -9.83
N GLN A 82 -9.56 -2.14 -9.44
CA GLN A 82 -9.54 -3.60 -9.55
C GLN A 82 -9.34 -4.06 -11.00
N GLN A 83 -10.05 -3.45 -11.96
CA GLN A 83 -9.89 -3.79 -13.38
C GLN A 83 -8.47 -3.50 -13.90
N ALA A 84 -7.89 -2.36 -13.54
CA ALA A 84 -6.53 -2.00 -13.92
C ALA A 84 -5.50 -2.99 -13.37
N LEU A 85 -5.64 -3.38 -12.10
CA LEU A 85 -4.81 -4.40 -11.47
C LEU A 85 -4.93 -5.76 -12.16
N GLU A 86 -6.15 -6.19 -12.52
CA GLU A 86 -6.38 -7.43 -13.25
C GLU A 86 -5.79 -7.42 -14.65
N ALA A 87 -5.80 -6.27 -15.32
CA ALA A 87 -5.16 -6.10 -16.62
C ALA A 87 -3.63 -6.21 -16.49
N HIS A 88 -3.03 -5.57 -15.49
CA HIS A 88 -1.59 -5.58 -15.28
C HIS A 88 -1.06 -6.96 -14.88
N ALA A 89 -1.79 -7.69 -14.02
CA ALA A 89 -1.42 -9.04 -13.59
C ALA A 89 -1.35 -10.06 -14.74
N ARG A 90 -1.98 -9.79 -15.89
CA ARG A 90 -1.89 -10.64 -17.10
C ARG A 90 -0.58 -10.45 -17.88
N VAL A 91 0.09 -9.32 -17.68
CA VAL A 91 1.29 -8.91 -18.41
C VAL A 91 2.56 -9.14 -17.59
N ASP A 92 2.44 -9.16 -16.25
CA ASP A 92 3.56 -9.29 -15.34
C ASP A 92 4.25 -10.66 -15.37
N HIS A 93 5.58 -10.66 -15.28
CA HIS A 93 6.37 -11.88 -15.12
C HIS A 93 6.25 -12.41 -13.67
N PRO A 94 5.93 -13.70 -13.48
CA PRO A 94 5.64 -14.28 -12.17
C PRO A 94 6.93 -14.54 -11.37
N SER A 95 7.51 -13.49 -10.80
CA SER A 95 8.56 -13.50 -9.76
C SER A 95 9.26 -12.13 -9.61
N SER A 96 8.66 -11.05 -10.12
CA SER A 96 9.25 -9.72 -10.03
C SER A 96 8.63 -8.93 -8.87
N LEU A 97 9.39 -7.97 -8.33
CA LEU A 97 8.89 -6.99 -7.36
C LEU A 97 7.59 -6.32 -7.84
N MET A 98 7.49 -6.04 -9.14
CA MET A 98 6.30 -5.43 -9.75
C MET A 98 5.09 -6.36 -9.63
N ALA A 99 5.28 -7.65 -9.92
CA ALA A 99 4.23 -8.66 -9.74
C ALA A 99 3.78 -8.78 -8.28
N ASP A 100 4.69 -8.66 -7.31
CA ASP A 100 4.35 -8.66 -5.88
C ASP A 100 3.55 -7.41 -5.48
N VAL A 101 3.91 -6.23 -6.01
CA VAL A 101 3.15 -4.98 -5.84
C VAL A 101 1.74 -5.13 -6.43
N THR A 102 1.61 -5.64 -7.65
CA THR A 102 0.33 -5.87 -8.33
C THR A 102 -0.53 -6.88 -7.57
N ARG A 103 0.06 -7.99 -7.12
CA ARG A 103 -0.62 -9.03 -6.36
C ARG A 103 -1.19 -8.50 -5.05
N LEU A 104 -0.40 -7.74 -4.28
CA LEU A 104 -0.88 -7.13 -3.05
C LEU A 104 -2.07 -6.20 -3.30
N GLY A 105 -2.04 -5.40 -4.36
CA GLY A 105 -3.16 -4.53 -4.75
C GLY A 105 -4.43 -5.33 -5.09
N LEU A 106 -4.30 -6.44 -5.80
CA LEU A 106 -5.43 -7.35 -6.08
C LEU A 106 -6.00 -7.96 -4.80
N ASP A 107 -5.15 -8.42 -3.90
CA ASP A 107 -5.59 -9.05 -2.65
C ASP A 107 -6.35 -8.03 -1.78
N LEU A 108 -5.87 -6.79 -1.69
CA LEU A 108 -6.51 -5.70 -0.94
C LEU A 108 -7.80 -5.19 -1.59
N THR A 109 -7.94 -5.24 -2.91
CA THR A 109 -9.19 -4.86 -3.59
C THR A 109 -10.25 -5.96 -3.50
N ARG A 110 -9.84 -7.23 -3.43
CA ARG A 110 -10.72 -8.40 -3.26
C ARG A 110 -11.12 -8.64 -1.82
N ALA A 111 -10.22 -8.36 -0.88
CA ALA A 111 -10.53 -8.36 0.53
C ALA A 111 -11.51 -7.21 0.81
N ARG A 112 -12.81 -7.54 0.90
CA ARG A 112 -13.76 -6.73 1.64
C ARG A 112 -13.22 -6.69 3.06
N ILE A 113 -12.52 -5.62 3.47
CA ILE A 113 -12.01 -5.50 4.84
C ILE A 113 -13.20 -5.74 5.77
N PRO A 114 -13.21 -6.81 6.58
CA PRO A 114 -14.13 -6.84 7.71
C PRO A 114 -13.69 -5.67 8.58
N ASN A 115 -14.55 -4.67 8.68
CA ASN A 115 -14.36 -3.52 9.53
C ASN A 115 -14.51 -4.03 10.97
N ASP A 116 -13.52 -4.75 11.49
CA ASP A 116 -13.46 -5.18 12.88
C ASP A 116 -12.74 -4.09 13.67
N THR A 117 -13.47 -3.00 13.86
CA THR A 117 -13.27 -2.11 14.99
C THR A 117 -14.40 -2.43 15.97
N ASP A 118 -14.33 -3.57 16.66
CA ASP A 118 -15.10 -3.78 17.88
C ASP A 118 -14.23 -3.48 19.11
N PRO A 119 -14.33 -2.29 19.73
CA PRO A 119 -13.65 -1.97 20.98
C PRO A 119 -14.28 -2.64 22.23
N THR A 120 -15.23 -3.56 22.10
CA THR A 120 -15.99 -4.14 23.22
C THR A 120 -15.37 -5.44 23.71
N ARG A 121 -14.11 -5.37 24.16
CA ARG A 121 -13.52 -6.38 25.07
C ARG A 121 -12.98 -5.73 26.35
N LEU A 122 -13.82 -4.91 26.97
CA LEU A 122 -13.66 -4.47 28.35
C LEU A 122 -15.01 -4.56 29.06
N THR A 123 -15.30 -5.73 29.61
CA THR A 123 -16.12 -5.94 30.83
C THR A 123 -16.13 -7.43 31.14
N GLY A 124 -14.97 -7.93 31.55
CA GLY A 124 -14.93 -9.13 32.39
C GLY A 124 -15.39 -8.71 33.78
N THR A 125 -16.69 -8.83 34.02
CA THR A 125 -17.34 -8.61 35.31
C THR A 125 -16.79 -9.57 36.36
N SER A 126 -16.37 -9.02 37.50
CA SER A 126 -16.15 -9.74 38.75
C SER A 126 -17.48 -10.04 39.43
N HIS A 127 -17.78 -11.32 39.64
CA HIS A 127 -18.64 -11.95 40.67
C HIS A 127 -18.70 -13.43 40.26
N ASP A 128 -18.44 -14.45 41.07
CA ASP A 128 -18.69 -14.71 42.49
C ASP A 128 -17.56 -15.61 43.04
#